data_AF-A0A379ECE5-F1
#
_entry.id   AF-A0A379ECE5-F1
#
_cell.length_a   1.000
_cell.length_b   1.000
_cell.length_c   1.000
_cell.angle_alpha   90.00
_cell.angle_beta   90.00
_cell.angle_gamma   90.00
#
_symmetry.space_group_name_H-M   'P 1'
#
loop_
_entity.id
_entity.type
_entity.pdbx_description
1 polymer ?
#
loop_
_entity_poly.entity_id
_entity_poly.type
_entity_poly.pdbx_seq_one_letter_code
_entity_poly.pdbx_strand_id
1 'polypeptide(L)' 'MNKKKTATMRPLKEKPAQNYTVKESAELLDFLLRVAMPERSRTTVKQLLRDGYLGVNGERTSQFDRTLGVAMW' A
#
# COMPACT_ATOMS: atom_id res chain seq x y z
N MET A 1 18.35 1.38 45.41
CA MET A 1 18.30 0.75 44.07
C MET A 1 16.88 0.84 43.55
N ASN A 2 16.66 1.34 42.33
CA ASN A 2 15.52 1.08 41.43
C ASN A 2 15.47 2.15 40.33
N LYS A 3 15.92 1.83 39.12
CA LYS A 3 15.54 2.56 37.90
C LYS A 3 14.96 1.55 36.92
N LYS A 4 13.65 1.32 37.04
CA LYS A 4 12.86 0.66 35.98
C LYS A 4 12.91 1.58 34.77
N LYS A 5 13.74 1.24 33.78
CA LYS A 5 13.74 1.91 32.47
C LYS A 5 12.45 1.51 31.76
N THR A 6 11.38 2.26 31.98
CA THR A 6 10.18 2.21 31.14
C THR A 6 10.60 2.66 29.75
N ALA A 7 10.81 1.71 28.86
CA ALA A 7 10.98 1.97 27.44
C ALA A 7 9.68 2.61 26.94
N THR A 8 9.68 3.94 26.83
CA THR A 8 8.61 4.69 26.20
C THR A 8 8.51 4.22 24.75
N MET A 9 7.57 3.31 24.45
CA MET A 9 7.24 2.93 23.09
C MET A 9 6.81 4.21 22.38
N ARG A 10 7.67 4.74 21.51
CA ARG A 10 7.30 5.85 20.63
C ARG A 10 6.11 5.33 19.81
N PRO A 11 4.99 6.08 19.70
CA PRO A 11 3.91 5.66 18.83
C PRO A 11 4.53 5.48 17.44
N LEU A 12 4.41 4.27 16.88
CA LEU A 12 4.78 4.04 15.49
C LEU A 12 3.94 5.05 14.72
N LYS A 13 4.61 6.06 14.16
CA LYS A 13 3.98 7.13 13.39
C LYS A 13 3.30 6.44 12.22
N GLU A 14 2.01 6.16 12.36
CA GLU A 14 1.22 5.49 11.34
C GLU A 14 1.35 6.35 10.09
N LYS A 15 2.05 5.81 9.08
CA LYS A 15 2.17 6.51 7.81
C LYS A 15 0.75 6.69 7.29
N PRO A 16 0.36 7.91 6.89
CA PRO A 16 -0.97 8.13 6.34
C PRO A 16 -1.16 7.17 5.16
N ALA A 17 -2.29 6.46 5.14
CA ALA A 17 -2.65 5.63 4.00
C ALA A 17 -2.74 6.55 2.77
N GLN A 18 -1.90 6.27 1.77
CA GLN A 18 -1.88 7.06 0.56
C GLN A 18 -2.94 6.50 -0.39
N ASN A 19 -4.04 7.23 -0.53
CA ASN A 19 -5.10 6.87 -1.47
C ASN A 19 -4.73 7.36 -2.88
N TYR A 20 -4.90 6.48 -3.86
CA TYR A 20 -4.72 6.80 -5.27
C TYR A 20 -6.01 6.53 -6.02
N THR A 21 -6.48 7.52 -6.77
CA THR A 21 -7.66 7.37 -7.62
C THR A 21 -7.24 6.77 -8.96
N VAL A 22 -7.90 5.68 -9.35
CA VAL A 22 -7.71 5.05 -10.65
C VAL A 22 -8.46 5.87 -11.70
N LYS A 23 -7.71 6.53 -12.59
CA LYS A 23 -8.27 7.35 -13.68
C LYS A 23 -8.44 6.58 -14.99
N GLU A 24 -7.69 5.50 -15.17
CA GLU A 24 -7.67 4.73 -16.41
C GLU A 24 -7.74 3.24 -16.09
N SER A 25 -8.41 2.47 -16.95
CA SER A 25 -8.52 1.02 -16.83
C SER A 25 -7.14 0.39 -16.95
N ALA A 26 -6.57 -0.11 -15.87
CA ALA A 26 -5.24 -0.70 -15.86
C ALA A 26 -5.15 -1.87 -14.89
N GLU A 27 -4.17 -2.75 -15.06
CA GLU A 27 -3.85 -3.74 -14.04
C GLU A 27 -3.41 -3.06 -12.75
N LEU A 28 -3.81 -3.58 -11.58
CA LEU A 28 -3.38 -3.04 -10.29
C LEU A 28 -1.86 -2.91 -10.21
N LEU A 29 -1.14 -3.92 -10.67
CA LEU A 29 0.31 -3.92 -10.67
C LEU A 29 0.91 -2.83 -11.57
N ASP A 30 0.39 -2.64 -12.78
CA ASP A 30 0.87 -1.63 -13.72
C ASP A 30 0.56 -0.21 -13.20
N PHE A 31 -0.64 0.00 -12.64
CA PHE A 31 -1.00 1.24 -11.96
C PHE A 31 -0.08 1.56 -10.78
N LEU A 32 0.22 0.57 -9.94
CA LEU A 32 1.13 0.76 -8.81
C LEU A 32 2.55 1.11 -9.28
N LEU A 33 3.01 0.51 -10.37
CA LEU A 33 4.34 0.77 -10.94
C LEU A 33 4.43 2.07 -11.72
N ARG A 34 3.33 2.60 -12.26
CA ARG A 34 3.37 3.85 -13.03
C ARG A 34 2.98 5.06 -12.21
N VAL A 35 2.01 4.91 -11.31
CA VAL A 35 1.34 6.03 -10.63
C VAL A 35 1.71 6.08 -9.15
N ALA A 36 1.56 4.97 -8.43
CA ALA A 36 1.71 5.00 -6.98
C ALA A 36 3.18 4.98 -6.53
N MET A 37 3.99 4.13 -7.15
CA MET A 37 5.35 3.81 -6.72
C MET A 37 6.29 3.49 -7.90
N PRO A 38 6.53 4.44 -8.83
CA PRO A 38 7.40 4.22 -9.98
C PRO A 38 8.87 3.97 -9.64
N GLU A 39 9.29 4.39 -8.47
CA GLU A 39 10.61 4.13 -7.90
C GLU A 39 10.78 2.70 -7.33
N ARG A 40 9.69 1.92 -7.22
CA ARG A 40 9.72 0.56 -6.65
C ARG A 40 9.69 -0.48 -7.77
N SER A 41 10.46 -1.56 -7.58
CA SER A 41 10.44 -2.70 -8.49
C SER A 41 9.16 -3.52 -8.36
N ARG A 42 8.76 -4.19 -9.46
CA ARG A 42 7.60 -5.10 -9.55
C ARG A 42 7.59 -6.17 -8.44
N THR A 43 8.75 -6.68 -8.06
CA THR A 43 8.93 -7.65 -6.96
C THR A 43 8.57 -7.06 -5.59
N THR A 44 8.97 -5.81 -5.34
CA THR A 44 8.66 -5.09 -4.09
C THR A 44 7.17 -4.77 -4.01
N VAL A 45 6.57 -4.32 -5.11
CA VAL A 45 5.12 -4.06 -5.16
C VAL A 45 4.33 -5.34 -4.88
N LYS A 46 4.76 -6.48 -5.44
CA LYS A 46 4.16 -7.79 -5.13
C LYS A 46 4.32 -8.19 -3.66
N GLN A 47 5.47 -7.93 -3.04
CA GLN A 47 5.65 -8.15 -1.60
C GLN A 47 4.69 -7.29 -0.78
N LEU A 48 4.54 -6.00 -1.11
CA LEU A 48 3.63 -5.10 -0.41
C LEU A 48 2.16 -5.53 -0.52
N LEU A 49 1.73 -6.03 -1.69
CA LEU A 49 0.41 -6.63 -1.88
C LEU A 49 0.26 -7.89 -1.03
N ARG A 50 1.28 -8.76 -1.02
CA ARG A 50 1.27 -10.01 -0.23
C ARG A 50 1.22 -9.75 1.27
N ASP A 51 1.94 -8.72 1.73
CA ASP A 51 1.98 -8.28 3.12
C ASP A 51 0.71 -7.50 3.53
N GLY A 52 -0.18 -7.18 2.57
CA GLY A 52 -1.45 -6.51 2.85
C GLY A 52 -1.33 -5.00 3.11
N TYR A 53 -0.21 -4.38 2.73
CA TYR A 53 -0.02 -2.93 2.81
C TYR A 53 -0.81 -2.18 1.72
N LEU A 54 -1.18 -2.88 0.65
CA LEU A 54 -1.90 -2.31 -0.48
C LEU A 54 -3.33 -2.84 -0.51
N GLY A 55 -4.26 -1.94 -0.77
CA GLY A 55 -5.68 -2.26 -0.88
C GLY A 55 -6.34 -1.44 -1.98
N VAL A 56 -7.35 -2.04 -2.61
CA VAL A 56 -8.18 -1.38 -3.62
C VAL A 56 -9.51 -1.04 -2.97
N ASN A 57 -9.92 0.22 -3.04
CA ASN A 57 -11.16 0.70 -2.42
C ASN A 57 -11.26 0.39 -0.90
N GLY A 58 -10.13 0.42 -0.19
CA GLY A 58 -10.06 0.12 1.25
C GLY A 58 -9.97 -1.37 1.59
N GLU A 59 -10.10 -2.27 0.60
CA GLU A 59 -9.98 -3.70 0.80
C GLU A 59 -8.56 -4.17 0.47
N ARG A 60 -7.85 -4.72 1.46
CA ARG A 60 -6.50 -5.26 1.28
C ARG A 60 -6.54 -6.38 0.26
N THR A 61 -5.70 -6.30 -0.76
CA THR A 61 -5.66 -7.31 -1.81
C THR A 61 -4.25 -7.84 -1.99
N SER A 62 -4.14 -9.16 -2.07
CA SER A 62 -2.91 -9.84 -2.49
C SER A 62 -2.91 -10.11 -3.99
N GLN A 63 -4.04 -9.91 -4.68
CA GLN A 63 -4.14 -10.06 -6.13
C GLN A 63 -3.48 -8.88 -6.83
N PHE A 64 -2.48 -9.17 -7.68
CA PHE A 64 -1.77 -8.19 -8.50
C PHE A 64 -2.34 -8.07 -9.92
N ASP A 65 -3.01 -9.11 -10.39
CA ASP A 65 -3.61 -9.22 -11.74
C ASP A 65 -5.02 -8.61 -11.81
N ARG A 66 -5.52 -8.10 -10.68
CA ARG A 66 -6.85 -7.50 -10.61
C ARG A 66 -6.88 -6.27 -11.51
N THR A 67 -7.76 -6.28 -12.50
CA THR A 67 -8.02 -5.11 -13.34
C THR A 67 -8.70 -4.04 -12.50
N LEU A 68 -8.11 -2.86 -12.45
CA LEU A 68 -8.72 -1.67 -11.90
C LEU A 68 -9.60 -1.05 -12.98
N GLY A 69 -10.91 -1.04 -12.75
CA GLY A 69 -11.84 -0.28 -13.58
C GLY A 69 -11.79 1.20 -13.22
N VAL A 70 -12.07 2.06 -14.19
CA VAL A 70 -12.31 3.49 -13.92
C VAL A 70 -13.52 3.58 -13.00
N ALA A 71 -13.38 4.25 -11.87
CA ALA A 71 -14.52 4.61 -11.04
C ALA A 71 -15.34 5.67 -11.79
N MET A 72 -16.28 5.20 -12.60
CA MET A 72 -17.26 6.06 -13.28
C MET A 72 -18.30 6.45 -12.22
N TRP A 73 -18.15 7.66 -11.68
CA TRP A 73 -19.17 8.34 -10.87
C TRP A 73 -19.99 9.26 -11.77
#